data_AF-A0A951SYA9-F1
#
_entry.id   AF-A0A951SYA9-F1
#
_cell.length_a   1.000
_cell.length_b   1.000
_cell.length_c   1.000
_cell.angle_alpha   90.00
_cell.angle_beta   90.00
_cell.angle_gamma   90.00
#
_symmetry.space_group_name_H-M   'P 1'
#
loop_
_entity.id
_entity.type
_entity.pdbx_description
1 polymer ?
#
loop_
_entity_poly.entity_id
_entity_poly.type
_entity_poly.pdbx_seq_one_letter_code
_entity_poly.pdbx_strand_id
1 'polypeptide(L)'
;MALRSDIYDDIYFSNQSGIEESMYTFIEANRLTDRFRTFKNGRPFTVGELGFGTGLNFLLTAKSFLENASEPSILHYFSVEKHPLPINLINDSLSDFEWLGDLRQRLMKLLRESSWRIQGFHTLFFDRRVRLTILTGDVFDRLQELSGGSFDAWFADGFAPTKNPDMWTLPVFQEVARLSKPGTTISSFSSAGEVRRNLHKAGFSIQKKAGYGNKREMITGQFNGKELKTEFEAALSTNQTAVIVGGGISGLSVAEALLKRGWQVQLNERHSKLASEASGNPTAMFLPYLTADKTAISDLTFRGSETFISALPAIKASHLLYRTGILQRTGITNQVDLTESISLVSGKQQNLEEKTKQRNNRISRAVIANGLPRSFFRKIADHHYFMRKAGWTQPAKLCDHLAHTLKEEYGEQFTINKLSSIDFDNLPTADAIILATGTELSKFKVASFIPIISVRGQFFECNSNRAIEFLNQSKNESYCKPKLSIKRPILYENYIIPKKT
;
A
#
# COMPACT_ATOMS: atom_id res chain seq x y z
N MET A 1 -4.23 -32.33 8.89
CA MET A 1 -5.12 -31.83 9.96
C MET A 1 -5.44 -30.38 9.64
N ALA A 2 -6.69 -29.95 9.78
CA ALA A 2 -7.07 -28.58 9.43
C ALA A 2 -6.39 -27.56 10.35
N LEU A 3 -5.97 -26.43 9.77
CA LEU A 3 -5.37 -25.34 10.54
C LEU A 3 -6.42 -24.81 11.53
N ARG A 4 -6.09 -24.84 12.83
CA ARG A 4 -6.95 -24.40 13.93
C ARG A 4 -6.42 -23.09 14.53
N SER A 5 -7.33 -22.23 14.94
CA SER A 5 -7.02 -21.07 15.77
C SER A 5 -7.19 -21.43 17.23
N ASP A 6 -6.13 -21.29 18.03
CA ASP A 6 -6.20 -21.50 19.47
C ASP A 6 -7.00 -20.39 20.18
N ILE A 7 -7.04 -19.19 19.61
CA ILE A 7 -7.74 -18.03 20.18
C ILE A 7 -9.26 -18.22 20.11
N TYR A 8 -9.75 -18.71 18.96
CA TYR A 8 -11.19 -18.86 18.70
C TYR A 8 -11.67 -20.30 18.84
N ASP A 9 -10.75 -21.24 19.09
CA ASP A 9 -11.02 -22.66 19.26
C ASP A 9 -11.85 -23.24 18.10
N ASP A 10 -11.45 -22.91 16.87
CA ASP A 10 -12.16 -23.21 15.63
C ASP A 10 -11.19 -23.33 14.44
N ILE A 11 -11.62 -23.97 13.35
CA ILE A 11 -10.80 -24.18 12.15
C ILE A 11 -10.92 -23.00 11.17
N TYR A 12 -9.87 -22.73 10.39
CA TYR A 12 -9.92 -21.68 9.35
C TYR A 12 -10.74 -22.13 8.13
N PHE A 13 -10.57 -23.38 7.69
CA PHE A 13 -11.40 -24.01 6.67
C PHE A 13 -11.21 -25.53 6.75
N SER A 14 -12.10 -26.29 6.10
CA SER A 14 -12.01 -27.75 6.02
C SER A 14 -10.92 -28.19 5.02
N ASN A 15 -9.99 -29.07 5.40
CA ASN A 15 -8.99 -29.57 4.44
C ASN A 15 -9.58 -30.43 3.32
N GLN A 16 -10.74 -31.05 3.53
CA GLN A 16 -11.33 -31.96 2.55
C GLN A 16 -12.22 -31.24 1.52
N SER A 17 -12.74 -30.06 1.85
CA SER A 17 -13.77 -29.37 1.06
C SER A 17 -13.71 -27.84 1.13
N GLY A 18 -12.64 -27.27 1.72
CA GLY A 18 -12.55 -25.84 2.00
C GLY A 18 -12.55 -24.99 0.74
N ILE A 19 -12.00 -25.49 -0.38
CA ILE A 19 -12.07 -24.81 -1.67
C ILE A 19 -13.52 -24.74 -2.15
N GLU A 20 -14.18 -25.90 -2.26
CA GLU A 20 -15.51 -26.00 -2.84
C GLU A 20 -16.53 -25.24 -1.98
N GLU A 21 -16.35 -25.32 -0.66
CA GLU A 21 -17.13 -24.55 0.29
C GLU A 21 -16.93 -23.04 0.11
N SER A 22 -15.68 -22.56 0.05
CA SER A 22 -15.39 -21.13 -0.18
C SER A 22 -15.86 -20.67 -1.56
N MET A 23 -15.73 -21.49 -2.59
CA MET A 23 -16.20 -21.21 -3.95
C MET A 23 -17.72 -21.05 -3.96
N TYR A 24 -18.45 -22.00 -3.39
CA TYR A 24 -19.90 -21.97 -3.28
C TYR A 24 -20.39 -20.79 -2.44
N THR A 25 -19.75 -20.57 -1.28
CA THR A 25 -20.21 -19.59 -0.28
C THR A 25 -19.88 -18.15 -0.65
N PHE A 26 -18.74 -17.90 -1.28
CA PHE A 26 -18.25 -16.54 -1.50
C PHE A 26 -18.20 -16.15 -2.98
N ILE A 27 -17.76 -17.04 -3.87
CA ILE A 27 -17.62 -16.72 -5.29
C ILE A 27 -18.98 -16.84 -6.00
N GLU A 28 -19.63 -18.01 -5.91
CA GLU A 28 -20.91 -18.29 -6.56
C GLU A 28 -22.06 -17.50 -5.92
N ALA A 29 -22.12 -17.45 -4.59
CA ALA A 29 -23.20 -16.76 -3.89
C ALA A 29 -23.23 -15.24 -4.17
N ASN A 30 -22.07 -14.61 -4.37
CA ASN A 30 -21.97 -13.20 -4.79
C ASN A 30 -22.02 -13.03 -6.31
N ARG A 31 -22.18 -14.13 -7.08
CA ARG A 31 -22.22 -14.17 -8.54
C ARG A 31 -20.99 -13.53 -9.17
N LEU A 32 -19.82 -13.69 -8.54
CA LEU A 32 -18.62 -12.93 -8.92
C LEU A 32 -18.17 -13.24 -10.33
N THR A 33 -18.19 -14.50 -10.75
CA THR A 33 -17.76 -14.90 -12.09
C THR A 33 -18.56 -14.20 -13.21
N ASP A 34 -19.90 -14.21 -13.12
CA ASP A 34 -20.75 -13.54 -14.11
C ASP A 34 -20.63 -12.02 -14.05
N ARG A 35 -20.48 -11.47 -12.85
CA ARG A 35 -20.25 -10.03 -12.66
C ARG A 35 -18.91 -9.61 -13.23
N PHE A 36 -17.85 -10.39 -13.08
CA PHE A 36 -16.54 -10.09 -13.67
C PHE A 36 -16.58 -10.09 -15.20
N ARG A 37 -17.30 -11.02 -15.83
CA ARG A 37 -17.47 -11.07 -17.30
C ARG A 37 -18.17 -9.84 -17.88
N THR A 38 -19.10 -9.29 -17.11
CA THR A 38 -19.94 -8.16 -17.55
C THR A 38 -19.44 -6.81 -17.04
N PHE A 39 -18.44 -6.79 -16.15
CA PHE A 39 -17.92 -5.58 -15.56
C PHE A 39 -17.03 -4.81 -16.53
N LYS A 40 -17.52 -3.64 -16.98
CA LYS A 40 -16.80 -2.72 -17.89
C LYS A 40 -16.67 -1.30 -17.32
N ASN A 41 -16.79 -1.14 -16.00
CA ASN A 41 -16.85 0.19 -15.39
C ASN A 41 -15.44 0.76 -15.19
N GLY A 42 -15.26 2.06 -15.43
CA GLY A 42 -14.00 2.81 -15.25
C GLY A 42 -13.52 3.00 -13.80
N ARG A 43 -13.87 2.07 -12.91
CA ARG A 43 -13.37 1.97 -11.54
C ARG A 43 -13.02 0.50 -11.23
N PRO A 44 -12.22 0.22 -10.19
CA PRO A 44 -12.00 -1.15 -9.75
C PRO A 44 -13.31 -1.83 -9.34
N PHE A 45 -13.41 -3.14 -9.58
CA PHE A 45 -14.36 -3.99 -8.86
C PHE A 45 -13.83 -4.20 -7.45
N THR A 46 -14.64 -3.88 -6.43
CA THR A 46 -14.15 -3.85 -5.04
C THR A 46 -14.79 -4.95 -4.21
N VAL A 47 -13.97 -5.81 -3.61
CA VAL A 47 -14.43 -6.89 -2.70
C VAL A 47 -13.92 -6.60 -1.30
N GLY A 48 -14.77 -6.79 -0.30
CA GLY A 48 -14.42 -6.64 1.12
C GLY A 48 -14.59 -7.96 1.87
N GLU A 49 -13.68 -8.26 2.78
CA GLU A 49 -13.69 -9.47 3.59
C GLU A 49 -13.43 -9.14 5.07
N LEU A 50 -14.19 -9.78 5.96
CA LEU A 50 -14.11 -9.59 7.41
C LEU A 50 -13.21 -10.61 8.11
N GLY A 51 -12.09 -10.99 7.51
CA GLY A 51 -11.17 -11.98 8.05
C GLY A 51 -10.28 -12.54 6.96
N PHE A 52 -9.01 -12.11 6.90
CA PHE A 52 -8.10 -12.58 5.85
C PHE A 52 -7.73 -14.05 6.04
N GLY A 53 -7.46 -14.45 7.29
CA GLY A 53 -7.03 -15.78 7.67
C GLY A 53 -5.84 -16.25 6.84
N THR A 54 -6.07 -17.28 6.03
CA THR A 54 -5.06 -17.88 5.13
C THR A 54 -4.98 -17.20 3.77
N GLY A 55 -5.90 -16.29 3.45
CA GLY A 55 -6.02 -15.67 2.14
C GLY A 55 -6.61 -16.59 1.06
N LEU A 56 -7.25 -17.71 1.44
CA LEU A 56 -7.89 -18.64 0.50
C LEU A 56 -8.93 -17.91 -0.38
N ASN A 57 -9.89 -17.20 0.22
CA ASN A 57 -10.94 -16.50 -0.54
C ASN A 57 -10.36 -15.42 -1.45
N PHE A 58 -9.30 -14.72 -1.00
CA PHE A 58 -8.57 -13.78 -1.85
C PHE A 58 -8.00 -14.47 -3.10
N LEU A 59 -7.32 -15.62 -2.93
CA LEU A 59 -6.75 -16.36 -4.06
C LEU A 59 -7.83 -16.88 -5.02
N LEU A 60 -8.93 -17.41 -4.50
CA LEU A 60 -10.07 -17.86 -5.31
C LEU A 60 -10.68 -16.69 -6.11
N THR A 61 -10.86 -15.55 -5.45
CA THR A 61 -11.39 -14.34 -6.08
C THR A 61 -10.44 -13.80 -7.14
N ALA A 62 -9.15 -13.71 -6.84
CA ALA A 62 -8.12 -13.24 -7.76
C ALA A 62 -8.03 -14.13 -8.99
N LYS A 63 -8.07 -15.46 -8.82
CA LYS A 63 -8.12 -16.39 -9.95
C LYS A 63 -9.36 -16.18 -10.80
N SER A 64 -10.55 -16.22 -10.18
CA SER A 64 -11.82 -16.07 -10.91
C SER A 64 -11.84 -14.75 -11.69
N PHE A 65 -11.34 -13.67 -11.09
CA PHE A 65 -11.20 -12.38 -11.75
C PHE A 65 -10.24 -12.42 -12.95
N LEU A 66 -9.01 -12.92 -12.76
CA LEU A 66 -8.00 -12.96 -13.83
C LEU A 66 -8.45 -13.80 -15.03
N GLU A 67 -9.25 -14.85 -14.80
CA GLU A 67 -9.76 -15.75 -15.83
C GLU A 67 -11.01 -15.21 -16.56
N ASN A 68 -11.81 -14.36 -15.91
CA ASN A 68 -13.14 -14.01 -16.43
C ASN A 68 -13.33 -12.51 -16.72
N ALA A 69 -12.52 -11.62 -16.14
CA ALA A 69 -12.61 -10.18 -16.40
C ALA A 69 -11.79 -9.76 -17.63
N SER A 70 -12.41 -9.01 -18.52
CA SER A 70 -11.72 -8.37 -19.65
C SER A 70 -10.84 -7.21 -19.19
N GLU A 71 -9.73 -6.97 -19.89
CA GLU A 71 -8.98 -5.71 -19.72
C GLU A 71 -9.83 -4.52 -20.19
N PRO A 72 -9.66 -3.32 -19.58
CA PRO A 72 -8.68 -2.94 -18.55
C PRO A 72 -9.19 -3.10 -17.10
N SER A 73 -10.16 -3.97 -16.83
CA SER A 73 -10.76 -4.10 -15.49
C SER A 73 -9.73 -4.42 -14.41
N ILE A 74 -9.94 -3.87 -13.20
CA ILE A 74 -9.10 -4.06 -12.01
C ILE A 74 -9.94 -4.63 -10.88
N LEU A 75 -9.36 -5.56 -10.11
CA LEU A 75 -9.86 -6.00 -8.82
C LEU A 75 -9.11 -5.27 -7.70
N HIS A 76 -9.85 -4.70 -6.75
CA HIS A 76 -9.31 -4.26 -5.47
C HIS A 76 -9.99 -5.03 -4.35
N TYR A 77 -9.23 -5.93 -3.74
CA TYR A 77 -9.68 -6.76 -2.63
C TYR A 77 -9.20 -6.14 -1.31
N PHE A 78 -10.12 -5.90 -0.39
CA PHE A 78 -9.84 -5.44 0.97
C PHE A 78 -10.16 -6.57 1.94
N SER A 79 -9.29 -6.79 2.91
CA SER A 79 -9.52 -7.77 3.97
C SER A 79 -9.08 -7.21 5.30
N VAL A 80 -9.89 -7.41 6.34
CA VAL A 80 -9.57 -6.98 7.69
C VAL A 80 -9.08 -8.19 8.50
N GLU A 81 -7.97 -8.05 9.21
CA GLU A 81 -7.36 -9.16 9.95
C GLU A 81 -6.81 -8.72 11.31
N LYS A 82 -7.36 -9.27 12.37
CA LYS A 82 -6.98 -8.93 13.75
C LYS A 82 -5.76 -9.73 14.22
N HIS A 83 -5.60 -10.96 13.75
CA HIS A 83 -4.53 -11.89 14.16
C HIS A 83 -3.77 -12.49 12.96
N PRO A 84 -2.96 -11.67 12.26
CA PRO A 84 -2.18 -12.12 11.10
C PRO A 84 -1.37 -13.40 11.35
N LEU A 85 -1.68 -14.46 10.60
CA LEU A 85 -0.99 -15.74 10.69
C LEU A 85 0.50 -15.64 10.29
N PRO A 86 1.37 -16.46 10.89
CA PRO A 86 2.70 -16.74 10.36
C PRO A 86 2.65 -17.23 8.90
N ILE A 87 3.54 -16.68 8.07
CA ILE A 87 3.55 -16.95 6.62
C ILE A 87 3.76 -18.45 6.31
N ASN A 88 4.53 -19.16 7.12
CA ASN A 88 4.70 -20.61 6.97
C ASN A 88 3.38 -21.36 7.19
N LEU A 89 2.59 -21.01 8.22
CA LEU A 89 1.29 -21.63 8.43
C LEU A 89 0.32 -21.35 7.28
N ILE A 90 0.34 -20.14 6.73
CA ILE A 90 -0.44 -19.81 5.52
C ILE A 90 0.01 -20.69 4.35
N ASN A 91 1.31 -20.72 4.06
CA ASN A 91 1.86 -21.51 2.96
C ASN A 91 1.49 -22.99 3.08
N ASP A 92 1.63 -23.56 4.27
CA ASP A 92 1.41 -24.98 4.52
C ASP A 92 -0.08 -25.31 4.45
N SER A 93 -0.97 -24.44 4.96
CA SER A 93 -2.42 -24.63 4.84
C SER A 93 -2.91 -24.60 3.39
N LEU A 94 -2.22 -23.89 2.50
CA LEU A 94 -2.53 -23.80 1.08
C LEU A 94 -1.68 -24.78 0.24
N SER A 95 -0.89 -25.64 0.89
CA SER A 95 0.07 -26.50 0.19
C SER A 95 -0.62 -27.59 -0.63
N ASP A 96 -1.72 -28.13 -0.10
CA ASP A 96 -2.54 -29.21 -0.67
C ASP A 96 -3.27 -28.81 -1.97
N PHE A 97 -3.27 -27.52 -2.32
CA PHE A 97 -3.99 -26.98 -3.48
C PHE A 97 -3.04 -26.72 -4.65
N GLU A 98 -2.66 -27.78 -5.37
CA GLU A 98 -1.64 -27.72 -6.43
C GLU A 98 -1.95 -26.68 -7.52
N TRP A 99 -3.22 -26.56 -7.94
CA TRP A 99 -3.64 -25.63 -8.98
C TRP A 99 -3.57 -24.15 -8.55
N LEU A 100 -3.45 -23.87 -7.25
CA LEU A 100 -3.15 -22.53 -6.72
C LEU A 100 -1.64 -22.24 -6.69
N GLY A 101 -0.77 -23.17 -7.11
CA GLY A 101 0.67 -23.12 -6.90
C GLY A 101 1.32 -21.77 -7.25
N ASP A 102 1.08 -21.24 -8.45
CA ASP A 102 1.64 -19.96 -8.89
C ASP A 102 1.09 -18.77 -8.09
N LEU A 103 -0.23 -18.74 -7.86
CA LEU A 103 -0.89 -17.67 -7.11
C LEU A 103 -0.47 -17.68 -5.64
N ARG A 104 -0.33 -18.87 -5.05
CA ARG A 104 0.21 -19.10 -3.71
C ARG A 104 1.63 -18.57 -3.61
N GLN A 105 2.51 -18.93 -4.55
CA GLN A 105 3.90 -18.45 -4.55
C GLN A 105 3.98 -16.92 -4.65
N ARG A 106 3.15 -16.31 -5.50
CA ARG A 106 3.03 -14.85 -5.60
C ARG A 106 2.59 -14.23 -4.28
N LEU A 107 1.54 -14.76 -3.65
CA LEU A 107 1.07 -14.27 -2.35
C LEU A 107 2.16 -14.42 -1.28
N MET A 108 2.83 -15.56 -1.21
CA MET A 108 3.89 -15.80 -0.22
C MET A 108 5.06 -14.82 -0.40
N LYS A 109 5.45 -14.52 -1.64
CA LYS A 109 6.47 -13.50 -1.92
C LYS A 109 6.00 -12.12 -1.43
N LEU A 110 4.77 -11.74 -1.77
CA LEU A 110 4.16 -10.46 -1.42
C LEU A 110 4.07 -10.25 0.10
N LEU A 111 3.61 -11.27 0.83
CA LEU A 111 3.51 -11.24 2.29
C LEU A 111 4.89 -11.22 2.99
N ARG A 112 5.91 -11.89 2.43
CA ARG A 112 7.29 -11.88 2.98
C ARG A 112 7.97 -10.52 2.82
N GLU A 113 7.72 -9.87 1.70
CA GLU A 113 8.35 -8.58 1.38
C GLU A 113 7.66 -7.42 2.11
N SER A 114 6.38 -7.55 2.41
CA SER A 114 5.58 -6.53 3.08
C SER A 114 5.63 -6.62 4.60
N SER A 115 5.05 -5.61 5.25
CA SER A 115 4.94 -5.45 6.69
C SER A 115 3.50 -5.65 7.18
N TRP A 116 2.71 -6.45 6.44
CA TRP A 116 1.26 -6.60 6.62
C TRP A 116 0.82 -7.04 8.02
N ARG A 117 1.69 -7.72 8.78
CA ARG A 117 1.39 -8.17 10.15
C ARG A 117 1.45 -7.03 11.20
N ILE A 118 1.81 -5.82 10.79
CA ILE A 118 1.84 -4.63 11.64
C ILE A 118 0.48 -3.94 11.56
N GLN A 119 0.03 -3.32 12.65
CA GLN A 119 -1.23 -2.56 12.69
C GLN A 119 -1.31 -1.50 11.59
N GLY A 120 -2.43 -1.42 10.90
CA GLY A 120 -2.70 -0.42 9.86
C GLY A 120 -2.97 -1.02 8.47
N PHE A 121 -2.70 -0.22 7.43
CA PHE A 121 -3.11 -0.49 6.05
C PHE A 121 -1.92 -0.91 5.19
N HIS A 122 -2.09 -1.99 4.43
CA HIS A 122 -1.04 -2.53 3.59
C HIS A 122 -1.59 -2.80 2.19
N THR A 123 -1.35 -1.89 1.26
CA THR A 123 -1.73 -2.07 -0.15
C THR A 123 -0.62 -2.76 -0.91
N LEU A 124 -0.95 -3.92 -1.44
CA LEU A 124 -0.04 -4.87 -2.07
C LEU A 124 -0.53 -5.14 -3.51
N PHE A 125 0.36 -5.00 -4.48
CA PHE A 125 0.08 -5.29 -5.89
C PHE A 125 0.39 -6.76 -6.16
N PHE A 126 -0.65 -7.59 -6.12
CA PHE A 126 -0.55 -9.03 -6.37
C PHE A 126 -0.36 -9.35 -7.85
N ASP A 127 -1.01 -8.56 -8.70
CA ASP A 127 -0.91 -8.60 -10.16
C ASP A 127 -1.05 -7.17 -10.71
N ARG A 128 -0.82 -6.97 -12.02
CA ARG A 128 -1.09 -5.68 -12.68
C ARG A 128 -2.55 -5.26 -12.55
N ARG A 129 -3.47 -6.23 -12.54
CA ARG A 129 -4.93 -6.04 -12.44
C ARG A 129 -5.52 -6.39 -11.08
N VAL A 130 -4.73 -6.86 -10.12
CA VAL A 130 -5.22 -7.27 -8.79
C VAL A 130 -4.45 -6.60 -7.67
N ARG A 131 -5.17 -5.85 -6.84
CA ARG A 131 -4.65 -5.18 -5.64
C ARG A 131 -5.27 -5.82 -4.40
N LEU A 132 -4.43 -6.12 -3.42
CA LEU A 132 -4.84 -6.59 -2.10
C LEU A 132 -4.55 -5.49 -1.09
N THR A 133 -5.53 -5.09 -0.28
CA THR A 133 -5.30 -4.21 0.87
C THR A 133 -5.68 -4.93 2.14
N ILE A 134 -4.70 -5.21 2.99
CA ILE A 134 -4.93 -5.82 4.29
C ILE A 134 -4.98 -4.71 5.34
N LEU A 135 -6.09 -4.66 6.08
CA LEU A 135 -6.28 -3.78 7.23
C LEU A 135 -6.03 -4.61 8.48
N THR A 136 -4.84 -4.49 9.04
CA THR A 136 -4.47 -5.24 10.24
C THR A 136 -4.95 -4.49 11.47
N GLY A 137 -5.85 -5.09 12.25
CA GLY A 137 -6.48 -4.47 13.41
C GLY A 137 -7.86 -5.02 13.72
N ASP A 138 -8.54 -4.40 14.68
CA ASP A 138 -9.94 -4.71 14.99
C ASP A 138 -10.85 -4.35 13.80
N VAL A 139 -11.88 -5.17 13.57
CA VAL A 139 -12.75 -5.02 12.41
C VAL A 139 -13.51 -3.70 12.42
N PHE A 140 -14.01 -3.27 13.58
CA PHE A 140 -14.81 -2.05 13.67
C PHE A 140 -13.92 -0.82 13.42
N ASP A 141 -12.80 -0.73 14.14
CA ASP A 141 -11.86 0.39 14.02
C ASP A 141 -11.34 0.54 12.58
N ARG A 142 -10.97 -0.58 11.94
CA ARG A 142 -10.39 -0.56 10.59
C ARG A 142 -11.41 -0.17 9.51
N LEU A 143 -12.67 -0.58 9.65
CA LEU A 143 -13.71 -0.16 8.70
C LEU A 143 -14.03 1.34 8.83
N GLN A 144 -14.01 1.90 10.04
CA GLN A 144 -14.21 3.34 10.26
C GLN A 144 -13.13 4.21 9.61
N GLU A 145 -11.89 3.71 9.55
CA GLU A 145 -10.77 4.39 8.90
C GLU A 145 -10.88 4.40 7.36
N LEU A 146 -11.78 3.61 6.76
CA LEU A 146 -12.06 3.67 5.33
C LEU A 146 -13.01 4.83 5.01
N SER A 147 -12.48 5.84 4.33
CA SER A 147 -13.29 6.86 3.66
C SER A 147 -13.98 6.26 2.42
N GLY A 148 -15.29 6.48 2.28
CA GLY A 148 -16.08 6.27 1.05
C GLY A 148 -15.59 5.15 0.11
N GLY A 149 -16.17 3.96 0.23
CA GLY A 149 -15.89 2.84 -0.67
C GLY A 149 -17.17 2.36 -1.34
N SER A 150 -17.15 2.18 -2.65
CA SER A 150 -18.26 1.59 -3.41
C SER A 150 -18.06 0.08 -3.55
N PHE A 151 -18.09 -0.66 -2.43
CA PHE A 151 -17.85 -2.11 -2.46
C PHE A 151 -18.90 -2.81 -3.33
N ASP A 152 -18.47 -3.76 -4.14
CA ASP A 152 -19.32 -4.54 -5.03
C ASP A 152 -19.79 -5.84 -4.37
N ALA A 153 -18.96 -6.43 -3.50
CA ALA A 153 -19.29 -7.64 -2.76
C ALA A 153 -18.60 -7.67 -1.38
N TRP A 154 -19.26 -8.30 -0.42
CA TRP A 154 -18.74 -8.55 0.92
C TRP A 154 -18.72 -10.04 1.25
N PHE A 155 -17.61 -10.51 1.80
CA PHE A 155 -17.47 -11.79 2.45
C PHE A 155 -17.49 -11.55 3.96
N ALA A 156 -18.63 -11.83 4.59
CA ALA A 156 -18.71 -11.88 6.04
C ALA A 156 -18.16 -13.23 6.50
N ASP A 157 -16.83 -13.33 6.43
CA ASP A 157 -16.06 -14.53 6.73
C ASP A 157 -15.18 -14.31 7.95
N GLY A 158 -15.32 -15.19 8.94
CA GLY A 158 -14.53 -15.22 10.16
C GLY A 158 -15.13 -16.26 11.10
N PHE A 159 -14.54 -16.46 12.27
CA PHE A 159 -14.97 -17.56 13.15
C PHE A 159 -16.45 -17.48 13.53
N ALA A 160 -17.04 -18.64 13.81
CA ALA A 160 -18.47 -18.78 14.10
C ALA A 160 -18.95 -17.72 15.12
N PRO A 161 -20.18 -17.16 15.01
CA PRO A 161 -20.64 -16.10 15.89
C PRO A 161 -20.57 -16.39 17.38
N THR A 162 -20.69 -17.66 17.77
CA THR A 162 -20.54 -18.10 19.16
C THR A 162 -19.10 -18.08 19.66
N LYS A 163 -18.11 -18.10 18.76
CA LYS A 163 -16.67 -18.09 19.05
C LYS A 163 -16.05 -16.70 18.90
N ASN A 164 -16.58 -15.87 18.01
CA ASN A 164 -16.09 -14.50 17.77
C ASN A 164 -17.24 -13.47 17.70
N PRO A 165 -18.02 -13.27 18.78
CA PRO A 165 -19.22 -12.44 18.75
C PRO A 165 -18.96 -10.98 18.37
N ASP A 166 -17.80 -10.43 18.74
CA ASP A 166 -17.43 -9.03 18.52
C ASP A 166 -17.44 -8.62 17.03
N MET A 167 -17.17 -9.58 16.13
CA MET A 167 -17.18 -9.35 14.69
C MET A 167 -18.59 -9.27 14.09
N TRP A 168 -19.58 -9.91 14.72
CA TRP A 168 -20.94 -10.10 14.16
C TRP A 168 -21.95 -9.08 14.71
N THR A 169 -21.46 -7.92 15.14
CA THR A 169 -22.27 -6.91 15.80
C THR A 169 -22.95 -5.97 14.80
N LEU A 170 -24.04 -5.32 15.22
CA LEU A 170 -24.71 -4.31 14.41
C LEU A 170 -23.79 -3.15 13.98
N PRO A 171 -22.95 -2.57 14.85
CA PRO A 171 -22.02 -1.50 14.45
C PRO A 171 -21.08 -1.90 13.32
N VAL A 172 -20.54 -3.13 13.32
CA VAL A 172 -19.71 -3.63 12.22
C VAL A 172 -20.51 -3.69 10.92
N PHE A 173 -21.72 -4.22 10.95
CA PHE A 173 -22.55 -4.29 9.74
C PHE A 173 -23.05 -2.92 9.26
N GLN A 174 -23.18 -1.93 10.14
CA GLN A 174 -23.45 -0.55 9.75
C GLN A 174 -22.27 0.06 8.99
N GLU A 175 -21.03 -0.24 9.38
CA GLU A 175 -19.86 0.17 8.59
C GLU A 175 -19.78 -0.55 7.23
N VAL A 176 -20.09 -1.85 7.20
CA VAL A 176 -20.21 -2.61 5.94
C VAL A 176 -21.26 -1.98 5.02
N ALA A 177 -22.42 -1.60 5.55
CA ALA A 177 -23.46 -0.89 4.81
C ALA A 177 -23.01 0.50 4.34
N ARG A 178 -22.32 1.27 5.19
CA ARG A 178 -21.76 2.59 4.87
C ARG A 178 -20.79 2.54 3.69
N LEU A 179 -20.02 1.45 3.60
CA LEU A 179 -19.07 1.16 2.53
C LEU A 179 -19.71 0.39 1.36
N SER A 180 -21.04 0.28 1.31
CA SER A 180 -21.76 -0.39 0.23
C SER A 180 -22.51 0.62 -0.63
N LYS A 181 -22.86 0.19 -1.84
CA LYS A 181 -23.72 0.93 -2.78
C LYS A 181 -24.94 0.09 -3.13
N PRO A 182 -26.02 0.68 -3.67
CA PRO A 182 -27.17 -0.10 -4.13
C PRO A 182 -26.72 -1.26 -5.00
N GLY A 183 -27.19 -2.46 -4.65
CA GLY A 183 -26.87 -3.68 -5.37
C GLY A 183 -25.63 -4.43 -4.89
N THR A 184 -24.83 -3.90 -3.95
CA THR A 184 -23.72 -4.62 -3.30
C THR A 184 -24.22 -5.94 -2.72
N THR A 185 -23.52 -7.04 -3.01
CA THR A 185 -23.89 -8.36 -2.48
C THR A 185 -23.11 -8.66 -1.20
N ILE A 186 -23.68 -9.49 -0.34
CA ILE A 186 -22.98 -10.05 0.81
C ILE A 186 -23.29 -11.54 0.94
N SER A 187 -22.32 -12.33 1.37
CA SER A 187 -22.55 -13.72 1.77
C SER A 187 -21.78 -14.10 3.03
N SER A 188 -22.29 -15.11 3.73
CA SER A 188 -21.62 -15.73 4.88
C SER A 188 -22.03 -17.20 4.99
N PHE A 189 -21.11 -18.04 5.46
CA PHE A 189 -21.42 -19.43 5.81
C PHE A 189 -22.37 -19.53 7.01
N SER A 190 -22.41 -18.51 7.87
CA SER A 190 -23.21 -18.51 9.10
C SER A 190 -24.65 -18.09 8.82
N SER A 191 -25.60 -18.91 9.26
CA SER A 191 -27.05 -18.64 9.19
C SER A 191 -27.68 -18.25 10.53
N ALA A 192 -26.85 -17.92 11.53
CA ALA A 192 -27.28 -17.53 12.86
C ALA A 192 -28.32 -16.40 12.82
N GLY A 193 -29.36 -16.53 13.64
CA GLY A 193 -30.50 -15.61 13.63
C GLY A 193 -30.11 -14.16 13.94
N GLU A 194 -29.14 -13.96 14.83
CA GLU A 194 -28.64 -12.63 15.18
C GLU A 194 -27.90 -11.94 14.04
N VAL A 195 -27.01 -12.67 13.33
CA VAL A 195 -26.30 -12.16 12.15
C VAL A 195 -27.29 -11.65 11.11
N ARG A 196 -28.32 -12.45 10.79
CA ARG A 196 -29.37 -12.06 9.83
C ARG A 196 -30.12 -10.81 10.27
N ARG A 197 -30.49 -10.71 11.57
CA ARG A 197 -31.19 -9.53 12.10
C ARG A 197 -30.31 -8.28 12.05
N ASN A 198 -29.03 -8.40 12.39
CA ASN A 198 -28.11 -7.26 12.38
C ASN A 198 -27.85 -6.76 10.94
N LEU A 199 -27.64 -7.68 9.98
CA LEU A 199 -27.52 -7.32 8.57
C LEU A 199 -28.80 -6.68 8.01
N HIS A 200 -29.97 -7.20 8.37
CA HIS A 200 -31.24 -6.57 7.99
C HIS A 200 -31.38 -5.16 8.54
N LYS A 201 -31.05 -4.95 9.83
CA LYS A 201 -31.05 -3.62 10.47
C LYS A 201 -30.06 -2.66 9.81
N ALA A 202 -28.94 -3.17 9.29
CA ALA A 202 -27.96 -2.37 8.56
C ALA A 202 -28.39 -2.01 7.11
N GLY A 203 -29.50 -2.57 6.60
CA GLY A 203 -30.04 -2.23 5.28
C GLY A 203 -29.83 -3.28 4.19
N PHE A 204 -29.39 -4.49 4.54
CA PHE A 204 -29.30 -5.61 3.61
C PHE A 204 -30.61 -6.40 3.56
N SER A 205 -31.09 -6.72 2.36
CA SER A 205 -32.13 -7.73 2.18
C SER A 205 -31.49 -9.11 2.18
N ILE A 206 -31.72 -9.89 3.25
CA ILE A 206 -31.10 -11.19 3.48
C ILE A 206 -32.01 -12.33 3.06
N GLN A 207 -31.43 -13.33 2.41
CA GLN A 207 -32.04 -14.60 2.05
C GLN A 207 -31.23 -15.76 2.63
N LYS A 208 -31.92 -16.84 2.98
CA LYS A 208 -31.28 -18.11 3.33
C LYS A 208 -31.11 -18.95 2.07
N LYS A 209 -29.98 -19.65 1.96
CA LYS A 209 -29.71 -20.64 0.91
C LYS A 209 -29.24 -21.94 1.57
N ALA A 210 -29.37 -23.07 0.87
CA ALA A 210 -28.74 -24.31 1.29
C ALA A 210 -27.24 -24.10 1.49
N GLY A 211 -26.69 -24.57 2.62
CA GLY A 211 -25.25 -24.54 2.87
C GLY A 211 -24.52 -25.58 2.03
N TYR A 212 -23.19 -25.47 1.97
CA TYR A 212 -22.36 -26.44 1.28
C TYR A 212 -22.22 -27.74 2.09
N GLY A 213 -22.28 -28.89 1.41
CA GLY A 213 -22.10 -30.20 2.03
C GLY A 213 -23.08 -30.45 3.19
N ASN A 214 -22.54 -30.69 4.39
CA ASN A 214 -23.34 -30.98 5.59
C ASN A 214 -23.92 -29.73 6.28
N LYS A 215 -23.56 -28.50 5.84
CA LYS A 215 -24.11 -27.27 6.41
C LYS A 215 -25.55 -27.08 5.93
N ARG A 216 -26.49 -26.96 6.86
CA ARG A 216 -27.92 -26.83 6.54
C ARG A 216 -28.23 -25.57 5.76
N GLU A 217 -27.76 -24.43 6.23
CA GLU A 217 -28.12 -23.12 5.68
C GLU A 217 -26.92 -22.16 5.73
N MET A 218 -26.82 -21.32 4.71
CA MET A 218 -25.96 -20.14 4.63
C MET A 218 -26.82 -18.89 4.34
N ILE A 219 -26.21 -17.71 4.36
CA ILE A 219 -26.92 -16.46 4.00
C ILE A 219 -26.30 -15.77 2.81
N THR A 220 -27.17 -15.15 2.02
CA THR A 220 -26.82 -14.19 0.98
C THR A 220 -27.66 -12.95 1.15
N GLY A 221 -27.21 -11.83 0.60
CA GLY A 221 -28.00 -10.62 0.63
C GLY A 221 -27.55 -9.57 -0.36
N GLN A 222 -28.36 -8.53 -0.45
CA GLN A 222 -28.10 -7.37 -1.27
C GLN A 222 -28.41 -6.09 -0.51
N PHE A 223 -27.53 -5.11 -0.65
CA PHE A 223 -27.72 -3.78 -0.08
C PHE A 223 -28.72 -2.97 -0.90
N ASN A 224 -29.76 -2.47 -0.24
CA ASN A 224 -30.82 -1.66 -0.87
C ASN A 224 -30.84 -0.21 -0.37
N GLY A 225 -29.87 0.18 0.47
CA GLY A 225 -29.73 1.55 0.95
C GLY A 225 -29.13 2.49 -0.09
N LYS A 226 -28.98 3.77 0.27
CA LYS A 226 -28.37 4.79 -0.59
C LYS A 226 -26.84 4.72 -0.50
N GLU A 227 -26.16 4.90 -1.62
CA GLU A 227 -24.70 5.07 -1.66
C GLU A 227 -24.33 6.42 -1.08
N LEU A 228 -23.33 6.44 -0.19
CA LEU A 228 -22.72 7.67 0.29
C LEU A 228 -21.59 8.06 -0.66
N LYS A 229 -21.92 8.78 -1.72
CA LYS A 229 -20.92 9.36 -2.62
C LYS A 229 -20.33 10.61 -2.00
N THR A 230 -19.03 10.81 -2.20
CA THR A 230 -18.40 12.11 -1.96
C THR A 230 -18.79 13.10 -3.07
N GLU A 231 -18.77 14.40 -2.77
CA GLU A 231 -19.03 15.45 -3.77
C GLU A 231 -18.07 15.36 -4.97
N PHE A 232 -16.84 14.91 -4.74
CA PHE A 232 -15.83 14.71 -5.77
C PHE A 232 -16.18 13.58 -6.74
N GLU A 233 -16.69 12.45 -6.24
CA GLU A 233 -17.08 11.30 -7.08
C GLU A 233 -18.31 11.59 -7.94
N ALA A 234 -19.17 12.52 -7.51
CA ALA A 234 -20.34 12.94 -8.27
C ALA A 234 -19.98 13.85 -9.47
N ALA A 235 -18.80 14.47 -9.47
CA ALA A 235 -18.39 15.49 -10.45
C ALA A 235 -17.62 14.94 -11.66
N LEU A 236 -17.28 13.64 -11.69
CA LEU A 236 -16.48 13.07 -12.78
C LEU A 236 -17.33 12.83 -14.03
N SER A 237 -16.86 13.32 -15.18
CA SER A 237 -17.54 13.21 -16.48
C SER A 237 -17.41 11.81 -17.11
N THR A 238 -18.17 11.56 -18.18
CA THR A 238 -18.14 10.29 -18.92
C THR A 238 -17.00 10.18 -19.92
N ASN A 239 -16.46 11.31 -20.40
CA ASN A 239 -15.32 11.32 -21.30
C ASN A 239 -14.08 11.31 -20.41
N GLN A 240 -13.43 10.17 -20.23
CA GLN A 240 -12.36 10.03 -19.23
C GLN A 240 -11.03 10.58 -19.78
N THR A 241 -10.94 11.90 -20.02
CA THR A 241 -9.71 12.55 -20.52
C THR A 241 -8.98 13.32 -19.43
N ALA A 242 -7.66 13.17 -19.36
CA ALA A 242 -6.84 13.83 -18.36
C ALA A 242 -5.61 14.50 -18.97
N VAL A 243 -5.34 15.74 -18.54
CA VAL A 243 -4.09 16.44 -18.85
C VAL A 243 -3.26 16.55 -17.57
N ILE A 244 -2.04 16.03 -17.63
CA ILE A 244 -1.05 16.08 -16.54
C ILE A 244 0.01 17.10 -16.91
N VAL A 245 0.30 18.04 -16.01
CA VAL A 245 1.37 19.04 -16.20
C VAL A 245 2.56 18.67 -15.31
N GLY A 246 3.66 18.23 -15.92
CA GLY A 246 4.90 17.81 -15.27
C GLY A 246 5.29 16.35 -15.55
N GLY A 247 6.49 16.13 -16.08
CA GLY A 247 7.05 14.82 -16.44
C GLY A 247 8.01 14.24 -15.40
N GLY A 248 7.80 14.56 -14.12
CA GLY A 248 8.47 13.92 -12.99
C GLY A 248 7.80 12.62 -12.56
N ILE A 249 8.30 12.00 -11.49
CA ILE A 249 7.81 10.70 -11.00
C ILE A 249 6.34 10.73 -10.60
N SER A 250 5.86 11.85 -10.03
CA SER A 250 4.46 12.03 -9.64
C SER A 250 3.54 12.03 -10.87
N GLY A 251 3.86 12.83 -11.89
CA GLY A 251 3.09 12.91 -13.13
C GLY A 251 2.98 11.56 -13.84
N LEU A 252 4.10 10.85 -13.97
CA LEU A 252 4.11 9.51 -14.60
C LEU A 252 3.39 8.45 -13.77
N SER A 253 3.45 8.52 -12.44
CA SER A 253 2.70 7.61 -11.56
C SER A 253 1.20 7.85 -11.64
N VAL A 254 0.76 9.10 -11.76
CA VAL A 254 -0.65 9.44 -11.98
C VAL A 254 -1.11 9.01 -13.37
N ALA A 255 -0.28 9.23 -14.40
CA ALA A 255 -0.56 8.75 -15.76
C ALA A 255 -0.81 7.23 -15.78
N GLU A 256 0.06 6.46 -15.13
CA GLU A 256 -0.10 5.01 -14.99
C GLU A 256 -1.43 4.65 -14.32
N ALA A 257 -1.78 5.33 -13.24
CA ALA A 257 -2.99 5.04 -12.49
C ALA A 257 -4.27 5.35 -13.29
N LEU A 258 -4.26 6.42 -14.10
CA LEU A 258 -5.38 6.83 -14.94
C LEU A 258 -5.53 5.92 -16.16
N LEU A 259 -4.44 5.63 -16.87
CA LEU A 259 -4.43 4.72 -18.04
C LEU A 259 -4.92 3.32 -17.66
N LYS A 260 -4.50 2.82 -16.49
CA LYS A 260 -5.00 1.56 -15.91
C LYS A 260 -6.51 1.52 -15.69
N ARG A 261 -7.18 2.68 -15.63
CA ARG A 261 -8.63 2.81 -15.44
C ARG A 261 -9.35 3.20 -16.73
N GLY A 262 -8.67 3.16 -17.86
CA GLY A 262 -9.25 3.45 -19.19
C GLY A 262 -9.26 4.93 -19.57
N TRP A 263 -8.56 5.80 -18.83
CA TRP A 263 -8.48 7.21 -19.17
C TRP A 263 -7.55 7.46 -20.35
N GLN A 264 -7.90 8.44 -21.18
CA GLN A 264 -6.98 9.03 -22.16
C GLN A 264 -6.12 10.06 -21.45
N VAL A 265 -4.79 9.94 -21.55
CA VAL A 265 -3.85 10.77 -20.79
C VAL A 265 -2.89 11.51 -21.72
N GLN A 266 -2.86 12.83 -21.58
CA GLN A 266 -1.85 13.70 -22.15
C GLN A 266 -0.94 14.22 -21.04
N LEU A 267 0.36 13.98 -21.13
CA LEU A 267 1.37 14.53 -20.23
C LEU A 267 2.12 15.67 -20.90
N ASN A 268 2.11 16.84 -20.29
CA ASN A 268 2.78 18.05 -20.75
C ASN A 268 4.08 18.25 -19.94
N GLU A 269 5.22 18.23 -20.63
CA GLU A 269 6.55 18.48 -20.05
C GLU A 269 7.19 19.69 -20.74
N ARG A 270 7.72 20.64 -19.96
CA ARG A 270 8.36 21.85 -20.51
C ARG A 270 9.84 21.65 -20.89
N HIS A 271 10.46 20.61 -20.36
CA HIS A 271 11.85 20.28 -20.68
C HIS A 271 11.94 19.38 -21.89
N SER A 272 13.12 19.37 -22.53
CA SER A 272 13.39 18.48 -23.66
C SER A 272 13.45 17.00 -23.26
N LYS A 273 13.65 16.71 -21.96
CA LYS A 273 13.67 15.37 -21.37
C LYS A 273 12.77 15.33 -20.12
N LEU A 274 12.15 14.18 -19.88
CA LEU A 274 11.44 13.89 -18.64
C LEU A 274 12.42 13.91 -17.45
N ALA A 275 11.87 14.05 -16.24
CA ALA A 275 12.65 14.05 -15.01
C ALA A 275 13.86 15.00 -15.02
N SER A 276 13.76 16.17 -15.66
CA SER A 276 14.88 17.13 -15.75
C SER A 276 15.10 17.99 -14.48
N GLU A 277 14.21 17.87 -13.50
CA GLU A 277 14.24 18.62 -12.22
C GLU A 277 14.51 17.66 -11.05
N ALA A 278 13.78 17.74 -9.93
CA ALA A 278 14.04 16.95 -8.72
C ALA A 278 14.02 15.41 -8.92
N SER A 279 13.23 14.90 -9.89
CA SER A 279 13.22 13.47 -10.22
C SER A 279 14.45 13.02 -11.03
N GLY A 280 15.29 13.94 -11.49
CA GLY A 280 16.48 13.69 -12.30
C GLY A 280 17.69 13.16 -11.54
N ASN A 281 17.56 12.97 -10.23
CA ASN A 281 18.65 12.45 -9.42
C ASN A 281 19.10 11.06 -9.92
N PRO A 282 20.42 10.80 -10.04
CA PRO A 282 20.93 9.51 -10.49
C PRO A 282 20.69 8.39 -9.46
N THR A 283 20.48 8.77 -8.19
CA THR A 283 20.11 7.87 -7.10
C THR A 283 19.26 8.61 -6.07
N ALA A 284 18.20 7.95 -5.59
CA ALA A 284 17.42 8.39 -4.45
C ALA A 284 17.32 7.27 -3.40
N MET A 285 17.44 7.66 -2.15
CA MET A 285 17.21 6.78 -1.02
C MET A 285 15.71 6.56 -0.84
N PHE A 286 15.28 5.32 -0.60
CA PHE A 286 13.91 5.05 -0.16
C PHE A 286 13.97 4.51 1.27
N LEU A 287 13.30 5.23 2.16
CA LEU A 287 13.04 4.81 3.54
C LEU A 287 11.79 5.53 4.07
N PRO A 288 11.05 4.91 4.99
CA PRO A 288 9.97 5.60 5.67
C PRO A 288 10.53 6.69 6.59
N TYR A 289 9.85 7.84 6.64
CA TYR A 289 10.14 8.88 7.61
C TYR A 289 9.33 8.61 8.88
N LEU A 290 10.00 8.11 9.92
CA LEU A 290 9.35 7.77 11.18
C LEU A 290 9.68 8.77 12.27
N THR A 291 8.67 9.13 13.08
CA THR A 291 8.82 9.96 14.28
C THR A 291 8.87 9.09 15.55
N ALA A 292 9.28 9.70 16.67
CA ALA A 292 9.34 9.00 17.97
C ALA A 292 7.96 8.57 18.47
N ASP A 293 6.94 9.37 18.14
CA ASP A 293 5.53 9.08 18.38
C ASP A 293 4.85 8.67 17.06
N LYS A 294 3.70 8.02 17.14
CA LYS A 294 2.91 7.69 15.95
C LYS A 294 2.26 8.96 15.41
N THR A 295 2.54 9.30 14.16
CA THR A 295 2.05 10.51 13.48
C THR A 295 1.51 10.18 12.11
N ALA A 296 0.62 11.02 11.57
CA ALA A 296 0.08 10.85 10.23
C ALA A 296 1.19 10.81 9.15
N ILE A 297 2.28 11.57 9.33
CA ILE A 297 3.42 11.56 8.40
C ILE A 297 4.21 10.25 8.49
N SER A 298 4.33 9.64 9.68
CA SER A 298 4.95 8.33 9.84
C SER A 298 4.16 7.25 9.12
N ASP A 299 2.84 7.25 9.34
CA ASP A 299 1.94 6.31 8.67
C ASP A 299 1.95 6.50 7.15
N LEU A 300 1.87 7.75 6.67
CA LEU A 300 1.87 8.06 5.23
C LEU A 300 3.15 7.59 4.54
N THR A 301 4.32 7.93 5.09
CA THR A 301 5.60 7.59 4.45
C THR A 301 5.94 6.11 4.59
N PHE A 302 5.54 5.48 5.70
CA PHE A 302 5.63 4.03 5.86
C PHE A 302 4.79 3.30 4.81
N ARG A 303 3.50 3.61 4.74
CA ARG A 303 2.57 3.00 3.76
C ARG A 303 2.99 3.30 2.33
N GLY A 304 3.43 4.53 2.04
CA GLY A 304 3.95 4.93 0.74
C GLY A 304 5.18 4.11 0.33
N SER A 305 6.11 3.88 1.25
CA SER A 305 7.30 3.06 0.97
C SER A 305 6.96 1.59 0.69
N GLU A 306 6.04 0.99 1.45
CA GLU A 306 5.59 -0.39 1.25
C GLU A 306 4.82 -0.52 -0.08
N THR A 307 3.96 0.45 -0.38
CA THR A 307 3.19 0.50 -1.64
C THR A 307 4.11 0.64 -2.84
N PHE A 308 5.11 1.54 -2.78
CA PHE A 308 6.11 1.72 -3.83
C PHE A 308 6.85 0.41 -4.12
N ILE A 309 7.38 -0.21 -3.07
CA ILE A 309 8.09 -1.48 -3.17
C ILE A 309 7.23 -2.57 -3.80
N SER A 310 5.96 -2.67 -3.37
CA SER A 310 5.04 -3.66 -3.87
C SER A 310 4.61 -3.40 -5.33
N ALA A 311 4.55 -2.14 -5.77
CA ALA A 311 4.10 -1.78 -7.11
C ALA A 311 5.13 -2.11 -8.21
N LEU A 312 6.43 -2.04 -7.88
CA LEU A 312 7.52 -2.16 -8.86
C LEU A 312 7.46 -3.43 -9.74
N PRO A 313 7.17 -4.64 -9.22
CA PRO A 313 6.96 -5.83 -10.05
C PRO A 313 5.79 -5.68 -11.03
N ALA A 314 4.68 -5.08 -10.61
CA ALA A 314 3.49 -4.88 -11.43
C ALA A 314 3.68 -3.86 -12.57
N ILE A 315 4.74 -3.06 -12.51
CA ILE A 315 5.17 -2.15 -13.58
C ILE A 315 6.50 -2.55 -14.22
N LYS A 316 6.95 -3.81 -14.03
CA LYS A 316 8.20 -4.36 -14.60
C LYS A 316 9.49 -3.59 -14.19
N ALA A 317 9.45 -2.86 -13.08
CA ALA A 317 10.53 -1.98 -12.62
C ALA A 317 11.33 -2.55 -11.42
N SER A 318 11.16 -3.84 -11.07
CA SER A 318 11.87 -4.49 -9.96
C SER A 318 13.40 -4.34 -10.01
N HIS A 319 13.96 -4.28 -11.22
CA HIS A 319 15.39 -4.16 -11.47
C HIS A 319 15.97 -2.78 -11.06
N LEU A 320 15.11 -1.79 -10.80
CA LEU A 320 15.49 -0.44 -10.36
C LEU A 320 15.46 -0.28 -8.83
N LEU A 321 15.14 -1.33 -8.08
CA LEU A 321 15.11 -1.32 -6.62
C LEU A 321 16.28 -2.07 -6.02
N TYR A 322 17.08 -1.36 -5.23
CA TYR A 322 18.24 -1.92 -4.55
C TYR A 322 18.00 -1.95 -3.04
N ARG A 323 17.51 -3.09 -2.54
CA ARG A 323 17.28 -3.32 -1.09
C ARG A 323 18.57 -3.70 -0.38
N THR A 324 19.51 -2.76 -0.31
CA THR A 324 20.81 -2.95 0.35
C THR A 324 20.77 -2.66 1.84
N GLY A 325 19.64 -2.17 2.34
CA GLY A 325 19.50 -1.58 3.66
C GLY A 325 20.11 -0.19 3.71
N ILE A 326 19.75 0.57 4.73
CA ILE A 326 20.33 1.91 4.98
C ILE A 326 20.91 1.92 6.38
N LEU A 327 22.12 2.41 6.50
CA LEU A 327 22.72 2.72 7.79
C LEU A 327 22.47 4.19 8.11
N GLN A 328 21.74 4.43 9.19
CA GLN A 328 21.46 5.74 9.72
C GLN A 328 22.32 6.02 10.94
N ARG A 329 22.94 7.20 10.97
CA ARG A 329 23.64 7.75 12.13
C ARG A 329 22.72 8.69 12.90
N THR A 330 22.54 8.44 14.19
CA THR A 330 21.92 9.40 15.11
C THR A 330 23.03 10.30 15.66
N GLY A 331 23.02 11.60 15.40
CA GLY A 331 24.16 12.47 15.70
C GLY A 331 24.60 12.47 17.19
N ILE A 332 25.91 12.33 17.43
CA ILE A 332 26.61 12.88 18.60
C ILE A 332 27.53 13.98 18.08
N THR A 333 27.23 15.24 18.40
CA THR A 333 28.26 16.29 18.42
C THR A 333 27.90 17.31 19.49
N ASN A 334 28.87 17.62 20.34
CA ASN A 334 28.81 18.56 21.47
C ASN A 334 28.73 20.04 21.03
N GLN A 335 28.25 20.34 19.83
CA GLN A 335 28.05 21.71 19.39
C GLN A 335 26.55 22.00 19.31
N VAL A 336 26.18 22.95 20.17
CA VAL A 336 24.97 23.75 20.14
C VAL A 336 24.71 24.21 18.69
N ASP A 337 23.44 24.18 18.26
CA ASP A 337 22.94 24.66 16.96
C ASP A 337 22.95 23.73 15.73
N LEU A 338 22.33 22.56 15.87
CA LEU A 338 21.54 21.97 14.76
C LEU A 338 20.18 21.52 15.29
N THR A 339 19.23 22.45 15.35
CA THR A 339 17.83 22.20 15.72
C THR A 339 17.03 21.47 14.64
N GLU A 340 17.52 21.34 13.41
CA GLU A 340 16.67 20.89 12.30
C GLU A 340 17.46 20.12 11.23
N SER A 341 17.77 18.83 11.44
CA SER A 341 17.95 17.92 10.30
C SER A 341 17.75 16.45 10.64
N ILE A 342 16.56 16.01 10.25
CA ILE A 342 16.26 14.87 9.37
C ILE A 342 16.64 13.48 9.88
N SER A 343 15.55 12.72 10.08
CA SER A 343 15.38 11.27 10.19
C SER A 343 15.48 10.65 11.56
N LEU A 344 14.37 10.01 11.95
CA LEU A 344 14.09 9.49 13.29
C LEU A 344 14.60 10.43 14.37
N VAL A 345 13.71 11.35 14.78
CA VAL A 345 13.75 12.18 16.00
C VAL A 345 13.69 13.69 15.69
N SER A 346 12.49 14.21 15.41
CA SER A 346 12.16 15.63 15.63
C SER A 346 11.18 15.74 16.79
N GLY A 347 11.68 16.10 17.96
CA GLY A 347 10.88 16.54 19.11
C GLY A 347 11.58 17.76 19.70
N LYS A 348 10.83 18.84 19.95
CA LYS A 348 11.36 20.11 20.47
C LYS A 348 12.19 19.88 21.75
N GLN A 349 13.28 20.63 21.86
CA GLN A 349 14.34 20.52 22.86
C GLN A 349 13.85 20.70 24.31
N GLN A 350 14.44 19.94 25.24
CA GLN A 350 14.91 20.42 26.54
C GLN A 350 16.11 19.54 27.02
N ASN A 351 17.18 20.20 27.47
CA ASN A 351 18.42 19.77 28.16
C ASN A 351 19.40 18.73 27.56
N LEU A 352 20.71 18.94 27.82
CA LEU A 352 21.87 18.35 27.13
C LEU A 352 22.36 16.98 27.65
N GLU A 353 22.24 16.69 28.94
CA GLU A 353 22.82 15.46 29.54
C GLU A 353 21.83 14.28 29.61
N GLU A 354 20.52 14.54 29.57
CA GLU A 354 19.51 13.49 29.35
C GLU A 354 19.44 12.98 27.88
N LYS A 355 20.16 13.63 26.95
CA LYS A 355 20.05 13.43 25.49
C LYS A 355 20.42 12.04 25.01
N THR A 356 21.39 11.36 25.61
CA THR A 356 21.86 10.05 25.11
C THR A 356 20.97 8.89 25.59
N LYS A 357 20.50 8.95 26.85
CA LYS A 357 19.55 7.98 27.42
C LYS A 357 18.16 8.13 26.81
N GLN A 358 17.70 9.36 26.57
CA GLN A 358 16.41 9.62 25.91
C GLN A 358 16.43 9.28 24.40
N ARG A 359 17.56 9.35 23.68
CA ARG A 359 17.62 9.04 22.23
C ARG A 359 17.54 7.55 21.89
N ASN A 360 18.23 6.68 22.64
CA ASN A 360 18.02 5.21 22.51
C ASN A 360 16.58 4.82 22.88
N ASN A 361 15.97 5.56 23.83
CA ASN A 361 14.54 5.46 24.10
C ASN A 361 13.68 5.92 22.93
N ARG A 362 14.08 6.89 22.09
CA ARG A 362 13.26 7.38 20.98
C ARG A 362 13.14 6.42 19.80
N ILE A 363 14.19 5.69 19.42
CA ILE A 363 14.07 4.64 18.38
C ILE A 363 13.27 3.46 18.93
N SER A 364 13.53 3.08 20.18
CA SER A 364 12.72 2.06 20.86
C SER A 364 11.25 2.48 20.95
N ARG A 365 10.98 3.75 21.25
CA ARG A 365 9.63 4.36 21.24
C ARG A 365 9.05 4.41 19.84
N ALA A 366 9.80 4.80 18.81
CA ALA A 366 9.31 4.80 17.43
C ALA A 366 8.93 3.37 16.98
N VAL A 367 9.75 2.38 17.31
CA VAL A 367 9.47 0.96 17.05
C VAL A 367 8.20 0.53 17.78
N ILE A 368 8.06 0.86 19.06
CA ILE A 368 6.89 0.50 19.87
C ILE A 368 5.62 1.25 19.37
N ALA A 369 5.69 2.56 19.21
CA ALA A 369 4.58 3.44 18.84
C ALA A 369 4.05 3.14 17.44
N ASN A 370 4.92 2.75 16.50
CA ASN A 370 4.53 2.36 15.16
C ASN A 370 4.32 0.84 15.00
N GLY A 371 4.37 0.06 16.10
CA GLY A 371 4.16 -1.39 16.09
C GLY A 371 5.16 -2.18 15.23
N LEU A 372 6.35 -1.62 15.01
CA LEU A 372 7.37 -2.23 14.16
C LEU A 372 8.07 -3.38 14.88
N PRO A 373 8.44 -4.46 14.19
CA PRO A 373 9.24 -5.52 14.80
C PRO A 373 10.65 -4.99 15.11
N ARG A 374 11.27 -5.48 16.19
CA ARG A 374 12.67 -5.15 16.53
C ARG A 374 13.65 -5.44 15.37
N SER A 375 13.32 -6.37 14.48
CA SER A 375 14.13 -6.71 13.30
C SER A 375 14.06 -5.65 12.19
N PHE A 376 13.16 -4.67 12.27
CA PHE A 376 13.08 -3.55 11.32
C PHE A 376 14.28 -2.61 11.47
N PHE A 377 14.67 -2.32 12.72
CA PHE A 377 15.83 -1.52 13.09
C PHE A 377 16.83 -2.36 13.88
N ARG A 378 17.95 -2.71 13.26
CA ARG A 378 19.04 -3.37 13.97
C ARG A 378 20.05 -2.32 14.45
N LYS A 379 20.22 -2.16 15.76
CA LYS A 379 21.37 -1.43 16.30
C LYS A 379 22.64 -2.21 15.96
N ILE A 380 23.57 -1.60 15.24
CA ILE A 380 24.82 -2.25 14.84
C ILE A 380 26.04 -1.71 15.58
N ALA A 381 25.96 -0.49 16.09
CA ALA A 381 26.92 0.14 16.99
C ALA A 381 26.18 1.23 17.79
N ASP A 382 26.84 1.85 18.75
CA ASP A 382 26.29 3.03 19.41
C ASP A 382 25.98 4.11 18.38
N HIS A 383 24.78 4.68 18.47
CA HIS A 383 24.26 5.69 17.54
C HIS A 383 24.07 5.26 16.09
N HIS A 384 24.22 3.98 15.75
CA HIS A 384 24.15 3.46 14.39
C HIS A 384 23.06 2.39 14.24
N TYR A 385 22.10 2.67 13.36
CA TYR A 385 20.93 1.81 13.14
C TYR A 385 20.84 1.40 11.68
N PHE A 386 20.66 0.10 11.46
CA PHE A 386 20.52 -0.47 10.13
C PHE A 386 19.05 -0.82 9.84
N MET A 387 18.51 -0.22 8.78
CA MET A 387 17.16 -0.45 8.29
C MET A 387 17.21 -1.48 7.16
N ARG A 388 16.92 -2.75 7.48
CA ARG A 388 17.13 -3.87 6.54
C ARG A 388 16.26 -3.79 5.28
N LYS A 389 15.01 -3.31 5.40
CA LYS A 389 14.05 -3.25 4.29
C LYS A 389 14.23 -2.04 3.37
N ALA A 390 15.02 -1.07 3.80
CA ALA A 390 15.23 0.17 3.08
C ALA A 390 16.34 0.03 2.02
N GLY A 391 16.58 1.08 1.24
CA GLY A 391 17.60 1.03 0.20
C GLY A 391 17.58 2.23 -0.74
N TRP A 392 17.80 2.00 -2.02
CA TRP A 392 17.83 3.07 -3.02
C TRP A 392 17.26 2.65 -4.37
N THR A 393 16.96 3.65 -5.18
CA THR A 393 16.47 3.52 -6.56
C THR A 393 17.08 4.60 -7.46
N GLN A 394 16.79 4.56 -8.75
CA GLN A 394 17.25 5.52 -9.74
C GLN A 394 16.03 6.26 -10.32
N PRO A 395 15.59 7.39 -9.73
CA PRO A 395 14.31 8.00 -10.07
C PRO A 395 14.24 8.49 -11.52
N ALA A 396 15.35 8.99 -12.10
CA ALA A 396 15.39 9.37 -13.51
C ALA A 396 15.11 8.16 -14.43
N LYS A 397 15.81 7.04 -14.20
CA LYS A 397 15.59 5.80 -14.95
C LYS A 397 14.19 5.22 -14.72
N LEU A 398 13.64 5.39 -13.52
CA LEU A 398 12.27 4.95 -13.23
C LEU A 398 11.25 5.77 -14.02
N CYS A 399 11.47 7.08 -14.16
CA CYS A 399 10.63 7.92 -15.02
C CYS A 399 10.72 7.49 -16.49
N ASP A 400 11.94 7.26 -17.00
CA ASP A 400 12.13 6.78 -18.37
C ASP A 400 11.47 5.41 -18.61
N HIS A 401 11.64 4.48 -17.67
CA HIS A 401 11.02 3.14 -17.70
C HIS A 401 9.50 3.24 -17.73
N LEU A 402 8.90 4.07 -16.87
CA LEU A 402 7.46 4.29 -16.84
C LEU A 402 6.98 4.88 -18.16
N ALA A 403 7.59 5.96 -18.65
CA ALA A 403 7.18 6.60 -19.89
C ALA A 403 7.23 5.63 -21.08
N HIS A 404 8.28 4.82 -21.17
CA HIS A 404 8.41 3.80 -22.22
C HIS A 404 7.34 2.72 -22.10
N THR A 405 7.18 2.14 -20.90
CA THR A 405 6.20 1.07 -20.64
C THR A 405 4.78 1.54 -20.90
N LEU A 406 4.42 2.75 -20.47
CA LEU A 406 3.09 3.31 -20.70
C LEU A 406 2.85 3.56 -22.20
N LYS A 407 3.86 4.01 -22.94
CA LYS A 407 3.71 4.22 -24.38
C LYS A 407 3.56 2.90 -25.14
N GLU A 408 4.35 1.89 -24.78
CA GLU A 408 4.27 0.55 -25.35
C GLU A 408 2.90 -0.11 -25.10
N GLU A 409 2.38 0.02 -23.88
CA GLU A 409 1.15 -0.68 -23.47
C GLU A 409 -0.14 0.02 -23.90
N TYR A 410 -0.15 1.36 -23.91
CA TYR A 410 -1.36 2.14 -24.13
C TYR A 410 -1.38 2.89 -25.46
N GLY A 411 -0.26 2.90 -26.21
CA GLY A 411 -0.20 3.42 -27.58
C GLY A 411 -0.66 4.87 -27.70
N GLU A 412 -1.76 5.10 -28.42
CA GLU A 412 -2.34 6.44 -28.63
C GLU A 412 -3.05 7.00 -27.39
N GLN A 413 -3.44 6.15 -26.43
CA GLN A 413 -4.12 6.63 -25.22
C GLN A 413 -3.19 7.42 -24.29
N PHE A 414 -1.87 7.28 -24.49
CA PHE A 414 -0.87 8.02 -23.75
C PHE A 414 -0.01 8.87 -24.69
N THR A 415 -0.08 10.18 -24.52
CA THR A 415 0.73 11.15 -25.28
C THR A 415 1.60 11.97 -24.35
N ILE A 416 2.82 12.28 -24.81
CA ILE A 416 3.73 13.18 -24.11
C ILE A 416 4.02 14.36 -25.02
N ASN A 417 3.56 15.54 -24.60
CA ASN A 417 3.75 16.78 -25.32
C ASN A 417 4.89 17.58 -24.69
N LYS A 418 5.84 17.99 -25.53
CA LYS A 418 6.92 18.89 -25.11
C LYS A 418 6.47 20.32 -25.35
N LEU A 419 6.30 21.07 -24.27
CA LEU A 419 5.96 22.48 -24.30
C LEU A 419 7.24 23.33 -24.28
N SER A 420 7.21 24.51 -24.90
CA SER A 420 8.28 25.51 -24.75
C SER A 420 8.22 26.21 -23.39
N SER A 421 7.02 26.33 -22.81
CA SER A 421 6.76 26.91 -21.49
C SER A 421 5.41 26.41 -20.95
N ILE A 422 5.17 26.59 -19.64
CA ILE A 422 3.88 26.32 -19.00
C ILE A 422 3.15 27.66 -18.85
N ASP A 423 1.92 27.74 -19.35
CA ASP A 423 1.02 28.84 -19.02
C ASP A 423 0.39 28.57 -17.64
N PHE A 424 0.71 29.43 -16.67
CA PHE A 424 0.24 29.30 -15.29
C PHE A 424 -1.12 29.97 -15.04
N ASP A 425 -1.57 30.79 -15.99
CA ASP A 425 -2.83 31.53 -15.92
C ASP A 425 -3.95 30.80 -16.67
N ASN A 426 -3.61 30.11 -17.77
CA ASN A 426 -4.58 29.37 -18.59
C ASN A 426 -4.31 27.86 -18.53
N LEU A 427 -5.17 27.15 -17.81
CA LEU A 427 -5.13 25.69 -17.77
C LEU A 427 -5.69 25.08 -19.07
N PRO A 428 -5.16 23.92 -19.51
CA PRO A 428 -5.70 23.20 -20.66
C PRO A 428 -7.13 22.73 -20.39
N THR A 429 -7.93 22.58 -21.45
CA THR A 429 -9.28 22.00 -21.33
C THR A 429 -9.21 20.47 -21.35
N ALA A 430 -9.72 19.85 -20.29
CA ALA A 430 -9.87 18.40 -20.14
C ALA A 430 -10.89 18.10 -19.04
N ASP A 431 -11.35 16.85 -18.95
CA ASP A 431 -12.26 16.43 -17.88
C ASP A 431 -11.56 16.40 -16.51
N ALA A 432 -10.25 16.12 -16.50
CA ALA A 432 -9.39 16.27 -15.33
C ALA A 432 -8.07 16.94 -15.67
N ILE A 433 -7.64 17.90 -14.84
CA ILE A 433 -6.32 18.53 -14.94
C ILE A 433 -5.53 18.19 -13.67
N ILE A 434 -4.33 17.64 -13.85
CA ILE A 434 -3.45 17.23 -12.76
C ILE A 434 -2.19 18.10 -12.80
N LEU A 435 -1.98 18.90 -11.75
CA LEU A 435 -0.79 19.72 -11.59
C LEU A 435 0.29 18.94 -10.82
N ALA A 436 1.31 18.48 -11.54
CA ALA A 436 2.43 17.67 -11.03
C ALA A 436 3.78 18.41 -11.20
N THR A 437 3.78 19.73 -11.01
CA THR A 437 4.90 20.64 -11.33
C THR A 437 5.88 20.89 -10.17
N GLY A 438 5.80 20.12 -9.08
CA GLY A 438 6.70 20.27 -7.93
C GLY A 438 6.57 21.66 -7.26
N THR A 439 7.68 22.37 -7.09
CA THR A 439 7.72 23.67 -6.40
C THR A 439 7.00 24.78 -7.16
N GLU A 440 6.77 24.60 -8.46
CA GLU A 440 6.07 25.58 -9.31
C GLU A 440 4.55 25.43 -9.25
N LEU A 441 4.03 24.50 -8.46
CA LEU A 441 2.59 24.45 -8.19
C LEU A 441 2.06 25.79 -7.68
N SER A 442 2.86 26.50 -6.87
CA SER A 442 2.57 27.83 -6.34
C SER A 442 2.41 28.93 -7.40
N LYS A 443 2.91 28.71 -8.63
CA LYS A 443 2.77 29.67 -9.73
C LYS A 443 1.38 29.67 -10.35
N PHE A 444 0.62 28.57 -10.22
CA PHE A 444 -0.76 28.52 -10.72
C PHE A 444 -1.68 29.30 -9.80
N LYS A 445 -2.48 30.21 -10.35
CA LYS A 445 -3.45 31.00 -9.57
C LYS A 445 -4.37 30.13 -8.72
N VAL A 446 -4.84 29.01 -9.28
CA VAL A 446 -5.73 28.05 -8.60
C VAL A 446 -5.07 27.35 -7.41
N ALA A 447 -3.75 27.26 -7.35
CA ALA A 447 -3.00 26.58 -6.29
C ALA A 447 -2.16 27.54 -5.42
N SER A 448 -2.30 28.85 -5.63
CA SER A 448 -1.55 29.89 -4.92
C SER A 448 -1.79 29.90 -3.40
N PHE A 449 -2.88 29.30 -2.93
CA PHE A 449 -3.21 29.17 -1.51
C PHE A 449 -2.41 28.06 -0.79
N ILE A 450 -1.72 27.17 -1.53
CA ILE A 450 -0.97 26.06 -0.95
C ILE A 450 0.43 26.54 -0.53
N PRO A 451 0.82 26.43 0.76
CA PRO A 451 2.07 26.98 1.27
C PRO A 451 3.29 26.10 0.92
N ILE A 452 3.72 26.15 -0.34
CA ILE A 452 4.87 25.37 -0.84
C ILE A 452 6.15 26.19 -0.73
N ILE A 453 7.18 25.59 -0.14
CA ILE A 453 8.52 26.17 -0.01
C ILE A 453 9.48 25.40 -0.91
N SER A 454 10.24 26.14 -1.72
CA SER A 454 11.30 25.55 -2.54
C SER A 454 12.56 25.34 -1.71
N VAL A 455 12.96 24.08 -1.52
CA VAL A 455 14.23 23.71 -0.88
C VAL A 455 15.20 23.22 -1.96
N ARG A 456 16.30 23.94 -2.16
CA ARG A 456 17.37 23.50 -3.07
C ARG A 456 18.25 22.47 -2.35
N GLY A 457 18.55 21.38 -3.04
CA GLY A 457 19.48 20.35 -2.60
C GLY A 457 20.54 20.08 -3.66
N GLN A 458 21.76 19.75 -3.25
CA GLN A 458 22.85 19.32 -4.14
C GLN A 458 23.24 17.88 -3.79
N PHE A 459 23.38 17.04 -4.82
CA PHE A 459 23.88 15.68 -4.70
C PHE A 459 25.37 15.61 -5.07
N PHE A 460 26.15 14.88 -4.28
CA PHE A 460 27.56 14.62 -4.55
C PHE A 460 27.77 13.12 -4.75
N GLU A 461 28.31 12.73 -5.90
CA GLU A 461 28.81 11.37 -6.10
C GLU A 461 30.29 11.33 -5.69
N CYS A 462 30.67 10.40 -4.81
CA CYS A 462 32.03 10.27 -4.32
C CYS A 462 32.63 8.91 -4.69
N ASN A 463 33.93 8.91 -5.00
CA ASN A 463 34.71 7.69 -5.19
C ASN A 463 34.90 6.98 -3.84
N SER A 464 34.78 5.65 -3.85
CA SER A 464 34.68 4.78 -2.66
C SER A 464 35.69 5.02 -1.55
N ASN A 465 36.95 5.30 -1.92
CA ASN A 465 38.03 5.45 -0.96
C ASN A 465 37.87 6.73 -0.11
N ARG A 466 37.39 7.83 -0.72
CA ARG A 466 37.12 9.09 0.00
C ARG A 466 35.89 9.02 0.89
N ALA A 467 34.88 8.22 0.54
CA ALA A 467 33.71 8.02 1.38
C ALA A 467 34.07 7.25 2.67
N ILE A 468 34.93 6.23 2.54
CA ILE A 468 35.48 5.48 3.67
C ILE A 468 36.41 6.39 4.49
N GLU A 469 37.23 7.23 3.86
CA GLU A 469 38.05 8.24 4.56
C GLU A 469 37.23 9.30 5.28
N PHE A 470 36.11 9.78 4.71
CA PHE A 470 35.18 10.70 5.39
C PHE A 470 34.56 10.05 6.65
N LEU A 471 34.22 8.76 6.58
CA LEU A 471 33.81 7.99 7.76
C LEU A 471 34.95 7.83 8.80
N ASN A 472 36.21 7.81 8.35
CA ASN A 472 37.37 7.71 9.23
C ASN A 472 37.80 9.08 9.82
N GLN A 473 37.50 10.20 9.16
CA GLN A 473 37.94 11.55 9.55
C GLN A 473 37.02 12.24 10.57
N SER A 474 35.83 11.70 10.86
CA SER A 474 35.03 12.16 12.01
C SER A 474 35.65 11.69 13.33
N LYS A 475 36.70 12.40 13.76
CA LYS A 475 37.47 12.21 14.99
C LYS A 475 36.62 12.44 16.25
N ASN A 476 35.85 11.44 16.69
CA ASN A 476 35.46 11.29 18.09
C ASN A 476 35.61 9.81 18.47
N GLU A 477 36.35 9.56 19.54
CA GLU A 477 37.11 8.34 19.87
C GLU A 477 36.30 7.08 20.25
N SER A 478 35.06 6.94 19.79
CA SER A 478 34.21 5.78 20.09
C SER A 478 33.58 5.17 18.83
N TYR A 479 34.35 5.10 17.75
CA TYR A 479 33.92 4.49 16.49
C TYR A 479 34.09 2.96 16.52
N CYS A 480 33.01 2.23 16.80
CA CYS A 480 32.94 0.81 16.42
C CYS A 480 32.70 0.72 14.91
N LYS A 481 33.71 0.30 14.15
CA LYS A 481 33.58 -0.03 12.72
C LYS A 481 32.39 -0.98 12.51
N PRO A 482 31.40 -0.63 11.67
CA PRO A 482 30.50 -1.64 11.14
C PRO A 482 31.34 -2.67 10.36
N LYS A 483 31.20 -3.97 10.66
CA LYS A 483 31.73 -5.05 9.81
C LYS A 483 30.91 -5.12 8.51
N LEU A 484 31.02 -4.11 7.65
CA LEU A 484 30.36 -4.05 6.35
C LEU A 484 31.41 -3.81 5.27
N SER A 485 31.72 -4.82 4.47
CA SER A 485 32.58 -4.70 3.29
C SER A 485 31.79 -4.03 2.15
N ILE A 486 31.84 -2.70 2.05
CA ILE A 486 31.11 -1.95 1.03
C ILE A 486 32.11 -1.30 0.05
N LYS A 487 32.09 -1.72 -1.21
CA LYS A 487 33.04 -1.23 -2.21
C LYS A 487 32.71 0.16 -2.76
N ARG A 488 31.46 0.68 -2.67
CA ARG A 488 31.03 2.01 -3.20
C ARG A 488 29.77 2.57 -2.48
N PRO A 489 29.84 3.10 -1.25
CA PRO A 489 28.66 3.62 -0.58
C PRO A 489 28.16 4.94 -1.20
N ILE A 490 26.88 5.24 -1.04
CA ILE A 490 26.32 6.59 -1.27
C ILE A 490 26.18 7.26 0.09
N LEU A 491 26.68 8.49 0.20
CA LEU A 491 26.57 9.30 1.40
C LEU A 491 25.51 10.38 1.20
N TYR A 492 24.57 10.46 2.14
CA TYR A 492 23.56 11.51 2.19
C TYR A 492 23.45 12.01 3.63
N GLU A 493 24.03 13.16 3.96
CA GLU A 493 24.07 13.70 5.33
C GLU A 493 24.47 12.66 6.40
N ASN A 494 23.51 12.16 7.17
CA ASN A 494 23.67 11.17 8.24
C ASN A 494 23.44 9.71 7.80
N TYR A 495 23.34 9.46 6.49
CA TYR A 495 23.02 8.16 5.92
C TYR A 495 24.13 7.61 5.05
N ILE A 496 24.30 6.30 5.18
CA ILE A 496 25.23 5.52 4.38
C ILE A 496 24.42 4.41 3.70
N ILE A 497 24.43 4.42 2.37
CA ILE A 497 23.74 3.43 1.54
C ILE A 497 24.79 2.48 0.96
N PRO A 498 24.79 1.19 1.32
CA PRO A 498 25.64 0.22 0.65
C PRO A 498 25.23 0.09 -0.82
N LYS A 499 26.14 0.21 -1.79
CA LYS A 499 25.89 -0.36 -3.13
C LYS A 499 26.24 -1.85 -3.09
N LYS A 500 25.29 -2.70 -3.46
CA LYS A 500 25.57 -4.11 -3.77
C LYS A 500 26.40 -4.12 -5.05
N THR A 501 27.53 -4.83 -5.04
CA THR A 501 28.19 -5.26 -6.27
C THR A 501 27.37 -6.33 -6.94
#